data_AF-A0A9D2QUB9-F1
#
_entry.id   AF-A0A9D2QUB9-F1
#
_cell.length_a   1.000
_cell.length_b   1.000
_cell.length_c   1.000
_cell.angle_alpha   90.00
_cell.angle_beta   90.00
_cell.angle_gamma   90.00
#
_symmetry.space_group_name_H-M   'P 1'
#
loop_
_entity.id
_entity.type
_entity.pdbx_description
1 polymer ?
#
loop_
_entity_poly.entity_id
_entity_poly.type
_entity_poly.pdbx_seq_one_letter_code
_entity_poly.pdbx_strand_id
1 'polypeptide(L)' 'MQISSRFTIAIHMLTCMETFKEEYKITSDFLASSINVNPVIIRRILSQLKEAGLIEVKRGTGGAGIIKPLEEIT' A
#
# COMPACT_ATOMS: atom_id res chain seq x y z
N MET A 1 19.65 3.66 -11.00
CA MET A 1 18.19 3.46 -11.13
C MET A 1 17.50 4.80 -11.22
N GLN A 2 16.58 4.99 -12.16
CA GLN A 2 15.65 6.13 -12.12
C GLN A 2 14.50 5.79 -11.18
N ILE A 3 14.35 6.56 -10.10
CA ILE A 3 13.29 6.35 -9.11
C ILE A 3 12.08 7.18 -9.53
N SER A 4 11.02 6.51 -9.95
CA SER A 4 9.75 7.19 -10.26
C SER A 4 8.97 7.51 -8.98
N SER A 5 8.10 8.52 -9.00
CA SER A 5 7.21 8.82 -7.87
C SER A 5 6.35 7.61 -7.47
N ARG A 6 6.02 6.71 -8.41
CA ARG A 6 5.30 5.46 -8.11
C ARG A 6 6.06 4.55 -7.15
N PHE A 7 7.39 4.51 -7.27
CA PHE A 7 8.23 3.74 -6.35
C PHE A 7 8.16 4.34 -4.94
N THR A 8 8.36 5.66 -4.80
CA THR A 8 8.26 6.35 -3.52
C THR A 8 6.89 6.16 -2.87
N ILE A 9 5.81 6.23 -3.66
CA ILE A 9 4.43 6.00 -3.20
C ILE A 9 4.27 4.56 -2.72
N ALA A 10 4.77 3.57 -3.46
CA ALA A 10 4.67 2.16 -3.05
C ALA A 10 5.40 1.90 -1.73
N ILE A 11 6.59 2.46 -1.54
CA ILE A 11 7.33 2.37 -0.28
C ILE A 11 6.53 3.01 0.87
N HIS A 12 6.03 4.24 0.67
CA HIS A 12 5.18 4.90 1.68
C HIS A 12 3.97 4.05 2.05
N MET A 13 3.30 3.44 1.06
CA MET A 13 2.14 2.58 1.29
C MET A 13 2.48 1.35 2.14
N LEU A 14 3.60 0.67 1.86
CA LEU A 14 4.04 -0.50 2.63
C LEU A 14 4.35 -0.12 4.08
N THR A 15 5.11 0.95 4.30
CA THR A 15 5.41 1.46 5.64
C THR A 15 4.15 1.89 6.37
N CYS A 16 3.24 2.60 5.68
CA CYS A 16 1.99 3.05 6.26
C CYS A 16 1.07 1.89 6.64
N MET A 17 1.03 0.82 5.83
CA MET A 17 0.31 -0.40 6.18
C MET A 17 0.83 -1.00 7.48
N GLU A 18 2.15 -1.15 7.62
CA GLU A 18 2.73 -1.79 8.80
C GLU A 18 2.61 -0.92 10.06
N THR A 19 2.90 0.37 9.95
CA THR A 19 2.87 1.30 11.08
C THR A 19 1.46 1.44 11.66
N PHE A 20 0.44 1.46 10.80
CA PHE A 20 -0.93 1.82 11.22
C PHE A 20 -1.90 0.64 11.26
N LYS A 21 -1.47 -0.60 11.01
CA LYS A 21 -2.36 -1.78 10.93
C LYS A 21 -3.22 -2.02 12.17
N GLU A 22 -2.74 -1.64 13.35
CA GLU A 22 -3.45 -1.81 14.63
C GLU A 22 -4.39 -0.64 14.96
N GLU A 23 -4.16 0.54 14.37
CA GLU A 23 -4.89 1.76 14.67
C GLU A 23 -5.97 2.07 13.62
N TYR A 24 -5.68 1.80 12.36
CA TYR A 24 -6.53 2.19 11.24
C TYR A 24 -6.74 1.04 10.27
N LYS A 25 -7.95 1.00 9.71
CA LYS A 25 -8.22 0.18 8.55
C LYS A 25 -7.55 0.78 7.32
N ILE A 26 -6.53 0.11 6.80
CA ILE A 26 -5.75 0.63 5.68
C ILE A 26 -6.52 0.48 4.37
N THR A 27 -7.23 1.53 3.97
CA THR A 27 -8.01 1.58 2.73
C THR A 27 -7.28 2.39 1.66
N SER A 28 -7.72 2.29 0.40
CA SER A 28 -7.20 3.13 -0.67
C SER A 28 -7.39 4.62 -0.39
N ASP A 29 -8.50 4.99 0.27
CA ASP A 29 -8.82 6.40 0.56
C ASP A 29 -7.98 6.93 1.73
N PHE A 30 -7.71 6.10 2.74
CA PHE A 30 -6.75 6.42 3.81
C PHE A 30 -5.35 6.69 3.26
N LEU A 31 -4.83 5.77 2.44
CA LEU A 31 -3.51 5.90 1.82
C LEU A 31 -3.46 7.12 0.87
N ALA A 32 -4.51 7.35 0.09
CA ALA A 32 -4.62 8.50 -0.80
C ALA A 32 -4.60 9.82 -0.05
N SER A 33 -5.29 9.90 1.10
CA SER A 33 -5.28 11.10 1.96
C SER A 33 -3.92 11.32 2.61
N SER A 34 -3.22 10.27 3.05
CA SER A 34 -1.88 10.37 3.64
C SER A 34 -0.82 10.86 2.64
N ILE A 35 -0.93 10.40 1.39
CA ILE A 35 0.04 10.68 0.32
C ILE A 35 -0.35 11.93 -0.50
N ASN A 36 -1.58 12.42 -0.31
CA ASN A 36 -2.18 13.52 -1.05
C ASN A 36 -2.19 13.29 -2.58
N VAL A 37 -2.69 12.12 -2.99
CA VAL A 37 -2.82 11.74 -4.41
C VAL A 37 -4.21 11.18 -4.70
N ASN A 38 -4.58 11.11 -5.98
CA ASN A 38 -5.87 10.54 -6.37
C ASN A 38 -5.97 9.05 -5.99
N PRO A 39 -7.07 8.59 -5.35
CA PRO A 39 -7.28 7.19 -4.99
C PRO A 39 -7.13 6.19 -6.14
N VAL A 40 -7.36 6.59 -7.40
CA VAL A 40 -7.15 5.74 -8.58
C VAL A 40 -5.68 5.34 -8.72
N ILE A 41 -4.73 6.21 -8.41
CA ILE A 41 -3.29 5.90 -8.46
C ILE A 41 -2.96 4.87 -7.39
N ILE A 42 -3.46 5.06 -6.16
CA ILE A 42 -3.26 4.13 -5.05
C ILE A 42 -3.81 2.75 -5.38
N ARG A 43 -5.04 2.65 -5.92
CA ARG A 43 -5.64 1.37 -6.29
C ARG A 43 -4.82 0.63 -7.35
N ARG A 44 -4.23 1.35 -8.32
CA ARG A 44 -3.33 0.76 -9.32
C ARG A 44 -2.08 0.18 -8.67
N ILE A 45 -1.45 0.90 -7.75
CA ILE A 45 -0.26 0.43 -7.05
C ILE A 45 -0.60 -0.75 -6.12
N LEU A 46 -1.73 -0.71 -5.41
CA LEU A 46 -2.22 -1.84 -4.61
C LEU A 46 -2.41 -3.10 -5.46
N SER A 47 -2.99 -2.98 -6.67
CA SER A 47 -3.11 -4.12 -7.58
C SER A 47 -1.75 -4.69 -7.96
N GLN A 48 -0.78 -3.83 -8.30
CA GLN A 48 0.58 -4.26 -8.65
C GLN A 48 1.31 -4.94 -7.49
N LEU A 49 1.23 -4.39 -6.28
CA LEU A 49 1.83 -4.97 -5.08
C LEU A 49 1.17 -6.32 -4.73
N LYS A 50 -0.14 -6.44 -4.92
CA LYS A 50 -0.87 -7.70 -4.72
C LYS A 50 -0.47 -8.75 -5.75
N GLU A 51 -0.38 -8.39 -7.02
CA GLU A 51 0.08 -9.28 -8.10
C GLU A 51 1.52 -9.75 -7.87
N ALA A 52 2.36 -8.90 -7.28
CA ALA A 52 3.72 -9.24 -6.87
C ALA A 52 3.80 -10.10 -5.59
N GLY A 53 2.67 -10.41 -4.94
CA GLY A 53 2.66 -11.19 -3.70
C GLY A 53 3.34 -10.47 -2.53
N LEU A 54 3.24 -9.14 -2.46
CA LEU A 54 3.80 -8.36 -1.36
C LEU A 54 2.75 -7.97 -0.32
N ILE A 55 1.49 -7.83 -0.77
CA ILE A 55 0.36 -7.45 0.07
C ILE A 55 -0.85 -8.33 -0.21
N GLU A 56 -1.77 -8.36 0.75
CA GLU A 56 -3.14 -8.81 0.56
C GLU A 56 -4.08 -7.62 0.52
N VAL A 57 -5.16 -7.75 -0.25
CA VAL A 57 -6.26 -6.77 -0.27
C VAL A 57 -7.56 -7.53 -0.10
N LYS A 58 -8.24 -7.28 1.02
CA LYS A 58 -9.52 -7.91 1.35
C LYS A 58 -10.65 -7.25 0.52
N ARG A 59 -11.57 -8.07 -0.01
CA ARG A 59 -12.72 -7.58 -0.79
C ARG A 59 -13.74 -6.87 0.11
N GLY A 60 -14.63 -6.08 -0.51
CA GLY A 60 -15.69 -5.36 0.19
C GLY A 60 -15.15 -4.17 0.98
N THR A 61 -15.60 -3.97 2.22
CA THR A 61 -15.10 -2.87 3.05
C THR A 61 -13.66 -3.08 3.55
N GLY A 62 -13.06 -4.25 3.31
CA GLY A 62 -11.76 -4.69 3.86
C GLY A 62 -10.53 -3.93 3.33
N GLY A 63 -9.50 -3.82 4.17
CA GLY A 63 -8.26 -3.08 3.89
C GLY A 63 -7.15 -3.88 3.23
N ALA A 64 -5.99 -3.25 3.10
CA ALA A 64 -4.75 -3.82 2.62
C ALA A 64 -3.77 -4.09 3.79
N GLY A 65 -2.94 -5.12 3.65
CA GLY A 65 -1.92 -5.46 4.64
C GLY A 65 -0.75 -6.19 4.00
N ILE A 66 0.43 -6.11 4.62
CA ILE A 66 1.62 -6.84 4.15
C ILE A 66 1.48 -8.34 4.44
N ILE A 67 1.98 -9.19 3.54
CA ILE A 67 1.90 -10.66 3.70
C ILE A 67 3.21 -11.31 4.17
N LYS A 68 4.28 -10.52 4.24
CA LYS A 68 5.59 -10.92 4.77
C LYS A 68 6.21 -9.74 5.54
N PRO A 69 7.16 -9.99 6.46
CA PRO A 69 7.86 -8.94 7.18
C PRO A 69 8.50 -7.92 6.21
N LEU A 70 8.54 -6.64 6.61
CA LEU A 70 9.09 -5.58 5.75
C LEU A 70 10.57 -5.82 5.42
N GLU A 71 11.30 -6.48 6.32
CA GLU A 71 12.70 -6.87 6.17
C GLU A 71 12.93 -7.87 5.02
N GLU A 72 11.89 -8.56 4.58
CA GLU A 72 11.91 -9.54 3.49
C GLU A 72 11.39 -8.97 2.15
N ILE A 73 11.10 -7.67 2.07
CA ILE A 73 10.65 -6.98 0.85
C ILE A 73 11.84 -6.24 0.21
N THR A 74 12.14 -6.57 -1.06
CA THR A 74 13.22 -5.95 -1.87
C THR A 74 12.71 -5.49 -3.22
#